data_AF-A0AAV5X2E5-F1
#
_entry.id   AF-A0AAV5X2E5-F1
#
_cell.length_a   1.000
_cell.length_b   1.000
_cell.length_c   1.000
_cell.angle_alpha   90.00
_cell.angle_beta   90.00
_cell.angle_gamma   90.00
#
_symmetry.space_group_name_H-M   'P 1'
#
loop_
_entity.id
_entity.type
_entity.pdbx_description
1 polymer ?
#
loop_
_entity_poly.entity_id
_entity_poly.type
_entity_poly.pdbx_seq_one_letter_code
_entity_poly.pdbx_strand_id
1 'polypeptide(L)'
;NHLFQKPDGPHIGLDLPAVNTQRARDHGVPGYNAYRELCGLKRARTLLDLQDTMDGSAIRASSETFESVEDIDLFPGIMSETPHF
;
A
#
# COMPACT_ATOMS: atom_id res chain seq x y z
N ASN A 1 10.84 -1.13 -12.37
CA ASN A 1 10.51 0.00 -13.27
C ASN A 1 10.75 -0.36 -14.72
N HIS A 2 10.18 -1.48 -15.18
CA HIS A 2 10.41 -2.02 -16.52
C HIS A 2 9.08 -2.40 -17.20
N LEU A 3 7.94 -2.04 -16.58
CA LEU A 3 6.63 -2.34 -17.15
C LEU A 3 6.49 -1.59 -18.49
N PHE A 4 6.15 -2.32 -19.55
CA PHE A 4 6.09 -1.83 -20.93
C PHE A 4 7.39 -1.23 -21.48
N GLN A 5 8.54 -1.56 -20.89
CA GLN A 5 9.82 -1.17 -21.47
C GLN A 5 10.05 -1.92 -22.79
N LYS A 6 10.34 -1.18 -23.86
CA LYS A 6 10.71 -1.78 -25.16
C LYS A 6 12.17 -2.24 -25.12
N PRO A 7 12.50 -3.43 -25.66
CA PRO A 7 13.88 -3.93 -25.69
C PRO A 7 14.87 -2.98 -26.36
N ASP A 8 14.45 -2.32 -27.45
CA ASP A 8 15.29 -1.40 -28.23
C ASP A 8 14.88 0.08 -28.08
N GLY A 9 14.03 0.38 -27.09
CA GLY A 9 13.59 1.74 -26.79
C GLY A 9 14.41 2.40 -25.69
N PRO A 10 14.25 3.72 -25.47
CA PRO A 10 14.83 4.36 -24.30
C PRO A 10 14.39 3.62 -23.02
N HIS A 11 15.26 3.58 -21.99
CA HIS A 11 15.04 2.89 -20.71
C HIS A 11 13.98 3.58 -19.83
N ILE A 12 12.78 3.77 -20.39
CA ILE A 12 11.63 4.41 -19.77
C ILE A 12 10.59 3.31 -19.56
N GLY A 13 10.70 2.59 -18.44
CA GLY A 13 9.71 1.62 -18.01
C GLY A 13 8.82 2.21 -16.93
N LEU A 14 7.53 1.87 -16.93
CA LEU A 14 6.63 2.26 -15.86
C LEU A 14 6.90 1.45 -14.59
N ASP A 15 6.59 2.05 -13.45
CA ASP A 15 6.56 1.41 -12.14
C ASP A 15 5.14 0.91 -11.89
N LEU A 16 4.95 -0.41 -11.96
CA LEU A 16 3.63 -1.02 -11.83
C LEU A 16 2.99 -0.76 -10.46
N PRO A 17 3.68 -0.98 -9.31
CA PRO A 17 3.19 -0.55 -8.01
C PRO A 17 2.72 0.91 -7.98
N ALA A 18 3.53 1.84 -8.51
CA ALA A 18 3.14 3.25 -8.53
C ALA A 18 1.91 3.51 -9.40
N VAL A 19 1.80 2.85 -10.55
CA VAL A 19 0.62 2.91 -11.44
C VAL A 19 -0.63 2.39 -10.73
N ASN A 20 -0.52 1.33 -9.93
CA ASN A 20 -1.65 0.79 -9.18
C ASN A 20 -2.12 1.77 -8.11
N THR A 21 -1.20 2.36 -7.35
CA THR A 21 -1.51 3.39 -6.34
C THR A 21 -2.21 4.59 -6.99
N GLN A 22 -1.67 5.11 -8.09
CA GLN A 22 -2.27 6.26 -8.77
C GLN A 22 -3.64 5.94 -9.37
N ARG A 23 -3.82 4.75 -9.97
CA ARG A 23 -5.13 4.32 -10.49
C ARG A 23 -6.17 4.18 -9.38
N ALA A 24 -5.77 3.68 -8.20
CA ALA A 24 -6.67 3.59 -7.06
C ALA A 24 -7.19 4.97 -6.64
N ARG A 25 -6.31 5.97 -6.58
CA ARG A 25 -6.66 7.37 -6.30
C ARG A 25 -7.56 7.97 -7.37
N ASP A 26 -7.25 7.77 -8.65
CA ASP A 26 -8.06 8.26 -9.78
C ASP A 26 -9.49 7.68 -9.74
N HIS A 27 -9.65 6.45 -9.25
CA HIS A 27 -10.94 5.78 -9.13
C HIS A 27 -11.64 5.99 -7.78
N GLY A 28 -11.05 6.77 -6.86
CA GLY A 28 -11.62 7.02 -5.54
C GLY A 28 -11.73 5.77 -4.66
N VAL A 29 -10.81 4.81 -4.83
CA VAL A 29 -10.76 3.60 -4.00
C VAL A 29 -10.44 4.01 -2.56
N PRO A 30 -11.23 3.56 -1.55
CA PRO A 30 -10.94 3.85 -0.15
C PRO A 30 -9.56 3.34 0.28
N GLY A 31 -8.94 4.06 1.21
CA GLY A 31 -7.66 3.68 1.81
C GLY A 31 -7.72 2.36 2.59
N TYR A 32 -6.54 1.85 2.93
CA TYR A 32 -6.36 0.55 3.59
C TYR A 32 -7.20 0.41 4.87
N ASN A 33 -7.27 1.46 5.69
CA ASN A 33 -7.99 1.44 6.96
C ASN A 33 -9.51 1.20 6.82
N ALA A 34 -10.12 1.66 5.72
CA ALA A 34 -11.52 1.38 5.42
C ALA A 34 -11.74 -0.11 5.08
N TYR A 35 -10.78 -0.70 4.36
CA TYR A 35 -10.83 -2.13 4.04
C TYR A 35 -10.53 -3.01 5.25
N ARG A 36 -9.70 -2.57 6.21
CA ARG A 36 -9.54 -3.27 7.50
C ARG A 36 -10.88 -3.45 8.19
N GLU A 37 -11.66 -2.38 8.34
CA GLU A 37 -12.99 -2.45 8.95
C GLU A 37 -13.96 -3.32 8.14
N LEU A 38 -13.95 -3.18 6.81
CA LEU A 38 -14.78 -3.99 5.92
C LEU A 38 -14.49 -5.49 6.07
N CYS A 39 -13.23 -5.85 6.28
CA CYS A 39 -12.78 -7.23 6.50
C CYS A 39 -12.91 -7.69 7.97
N GLY A 40 -13.51 -6.90 8.85
CA GLY A 40 -13.75 -7.26 10.26
C GLY A 40 -12.55 -7.04 11.19
N LEU A 41 -11.48 -6.42 10.70
CA LEU A 41 -10.36 -5.99 11.53
C LEU A 41 -10.68 -4.66 12.23
N LYS A 42 -9.90 -4.36 13.27
CA LYS A 42 -10.03 -3.07 13.95
C LYS A 42 -9.47 -1.97 13.05
N ARG A 43 -10.20 -0.85 13.00
CA ARG A 43 -9.69 0.41 12.45
C ARG A 43 -8.44 0.83 13.22
N ALA A 44 -7.33 1.00 12.50
CA ALA A 44 -6.12 1.55 13.06
C ALA A 44 -6.32 3.05 13.35
N ARG A 45 -5.83 3.52 14.49
CA ARG A 45 -5.80 4.94 14.85
C ARG A 45 -4.37 5.48 14.83
N THR A 46 -3.40 4.60 15.01
CA THR A 46 -1.97 4.88 14.97
C THR A 46 -1.27 3.82 14.13
N LEU A 47 -0.09 4.15 13.59
CA LEU A 47 0.69 3.20 12.79
C LEU A 47 1.08 1.95 13.59
N LEU A 48 1.20 2.07 14.92
CA LEU A 48 1.48 0.94 15.80
C LEU A 48 0.30 -0.05 15.87
N ASP A 49 -0.94 0.39 15.66
CA ASP A 49 -2.12 -0.50 15.66
C ASP A 49 -2.07 -1.52 14.52
N LEU A 50 -1.20 -1.32 13.51
CA LEU A 50 -1.00 -2.24 12.39
C LEU A 50 -0.20 -3.50 12.74
N GLN A 51 0.36 -3.58 13.96
CA GLN A 51 1.15 -4.73 14.44
C GLN A 51 0.37 -6.05 14.53
N ASP A 52 -0.96 -6.00 14.44
CA ASP A 52 -1.81 -7.17 14.35
C ASP A 52 -1.76 -7.84 12.97
N THR A 53 -1.36 -7.10 11.93
CA THR A 53 -1.34 -7.56 10.53
C THR A 53 0.02 -7.39 9.84
N MET A 54 0.88 -6.50 10.33
CA MET A 54 2.15 -6.13 9.69
C MET A 54 3.32 -6.37 10.64
N ASP A 55 4.49 -6.72 10.08
CA ASP A 55 5.72 -6.78 10.86
C ASP A 55 6.30 -5.38 11.15
N GLY A 56 7.27 -5.31 12.07
CA GLY A 56 7.88 -4.04 12.46
C GLY A 56 8.61 -3.31 11.33
N SER A 57 9.06 -4.03 10.30
CA SER A 57 9.74 -3.41 9.15
C SER A 57 8.75 -2.72 8.23
N ALA A 58 7.59 -3.34 7.97
CA ALA A 58 6.49 -2.78 7.21
C ALA A 58 5.85 -1.57 7.91
N ILE A 59 5.67 -1.64 9.24
CA ILE A 59 5.17 -0.51 10.04
C ILE A 59 6.14 0.67 9.97
N ARG A 60 7.45 0.39 10.10
CA ARG A 60 8.47 1.43 9.99
C ARG A 60 8.47 2.08 8.61
N ALA A 61 8.47 1.29 7.53
CA ALA A 61 8.42 1.82 6.17
C ALA A 61 7.16 2.68 5.93
N SER A 62 6.01 2.25 6.48
CA SER A 62 4.76 3.02 6.44
C SER A 62 4.90 4.35 7.18
N SER A 63 5.53 4.37 8.35
CA SER A 63 5.78 5.60 9.12
C SER A 63 6.74 6.59 8.48
N GLU A 64 7.63 6.12 7.62
CA GLU A 64 8.54 6.96 6.84
C GLU A 64 7.86 7.53 5.57
N THR A 65 6.73 6.96 5.17
CA THR A 65 6.01 7.32 3.92
C THR A 65 4.73 8.11 4.17
N PHE A 66 3.97 7.79 5.22
CA PHE A 66 2.65 8.34 5.50
C PHE A 66 2.62 9.04 6.85
N GLU A 67 1.94 10.18 6.94
CA GLU A 67 1.75 10.92 8.19
C GLU A 67 0.69 10.26 9.08
N SER A 68 -0.40 9.78 8.48
CA SER A 68 -1.49 9.09 9.16
C SER A 68 -1.73 7.69 8.60
N VAL A 69 -2.27 6.80 9.45
CA VAL A 69 -2.82 5.49 9.00
C VAL A 69 -3.96 5.64 8.00
N GLU A 70 -4.61 6.79 7.98
CA GLU A 70 -5.69 7.10 7.03
C GLU A 70 -5.19 7.39 5.62
N ASP A 71 -3.90 7.73 5.47
CA ASP A 71 -3.30 8.08 4.17
C ASP A 71 -2.78 6.85 3.41
N ILE A 72 -2.77 5.68 4.06
CA ILE A 72 -2.25 4.44 3.46
C ILE A 72 -3.19 4.00 2.33
N ASP A 73 -2.70 4.06 1.10
CA ASP A 73 -3.42 3.53 -0.05
C ASP A 73 -3.62 2.02 0.08
N LEU A 74 -4.74 1.52 -0.45
CA LEU A 74 -5.13 0.12 -0.30
C LEU A 74 -4.05 -0.87 -0.77
N PHE A 75 -3.51 -0.64 -1.97
CA PHE A 75 -2.55 -1.55 -2.60
C PHE A 75 -1.28 -1.74 -1.75
N PRO A 76 -0.51 -0.69 -1.38
CA PRO A 76 0.64 -0.87 -0.51
C PRO A 76 0.25 -1.41 0.87
N GLY A 77 -0.90 -1.00 1.43
CA GLY A 77 -1.39 -1.52 2.72
C GLY A 77 -1.54 -3.04 2.73
N ILE A 78 -2.25 -3.62 1.76
CA ILE A 78 -2.44 -5.08 1.66
C ILE A 78 -1.12 -5.79 1.39
N MET A 79 -0.27 -5.24 0.51
CA MET A 79 1.02 -5.86 0.17
C MET A 79 2.01 -5.88 1.34
N SER A 80 1.78 -5.07 2.37
CA SER A 80 2.60 -4.98 3.59
C SER A 80 2.13 -5.92 4.71
N GLU A 81 1.02 -6.64 4.55
CA GLU A 81 0.55 -7.59 5.55
C GLU A 81 1.45 -8.84 5.61
N THR A 82 1.55 -9.43 6.81
CA THR A 82 2.24 -10.69 7.04
C THR A 82 1.35 -11.84 6.56
N PRO A 83 1.80 -12.73 5.67
CA PRO A 83 1.01 -13.85 5.20
C PRO A 83 0.58 -14.76 6.36
N HIS A 84 -0.71 -15.10 6.41
CA HIS A 84 -1.23 -16.15 7.28
C HIS A 84 -1.19 -17.49 6.54
N PHE A 85 -0.51 -18.48 7.12
CA PHE A 85 -0.45 -19.87 6.63
C PHE A 85 -1.40 -20.76 7.42
#